data_AF-A0A0P0X1D6-F1
#
_entry.id   AF-A0A0P0X1D6-F1
#
_cell.length_a   1.000
_cell.length_b   1.000
_cell.length_c   1.000
_cell.angle_alpha   90.00
_cell.angle_beta   90.00
_cell.angle_gamma   90.00
#
_symmetry.space_group_name_H-M   'P 1'
#
loop_
_entity.id
_entity.type
_entity.pdbx_description
1 polymer ?
#
loop_
_entity_poly.entity_id
_entity_poly.type
_entity_poly.pdbx_seq_one_letter_code
_entity_poly.pdbx_strand_id
1 'polypeptide(L)'
;NNKCHVVKVYAPTLAAAILRLHFHDCFVRGCDASVLLSSTHGVGGNNMAERDAPPNRSLRGFVSVQRVKSRLEAACPSTVSCADILALMARDAVLLASGPYWPVPLGRRDGRVSCAAEVMSPSNIV
;
A
#
# COMPACT_ATOMS: atom_id res chain seq x y z
N ASN A 1 -7.25 -24.77 -23.44
CA ASN A 1 -5.79 -24.51 -23.28
C ASN A 1 -5.50 -23.39 -22.27
N ASN A 2 -6.17 -23.38 -21.11
CA ASN A 2 -5.99 -22.34 -20.09
C ASN A 2 -4.87 -22.72 -19.14
N LYS A 3 -3.64 -22.80 -19.65
CA LYS A 3 -2.50 -22.61 -18.76
C LYS A 3 -2.59 -21.16 -18.31
N CYS A 4 -3.18 -20.93 -17.14
CA CYS A 4 -2.87 -19.74 -16.35
C CYS A 4 -1.35 -19.69 -16.35
N HIS A 5 -0.78 -18.78 -17.13
CA HIS A 5 0.64 -18.53 -17.10
C HIS A 5 0.94 -18.29 -15.63
N VAL A 6 1.67 -19.22 -15.01
CA VAL A 6 2.36 -18.96 -13.77
C VAL A 6 3.16 -17.71 -14.09
N VAL A 7 2.65 -16.55 -13.67
CA VAL A 7 3.32 -15.28 -13.86
C VAL A 7 4.58 -15.47 -13.05
N LYS A 8 5.67 -15.82 -13.76
CA LYS A 8 7.02 -15.91 -13.22
C LYS A 8 7.17 -14.70 -12.31
N VAL A 9 7.45 -14.95 -11.04
CA VAL A 9 7.60 -13.91 -10.02
C VAL A 9 8.73 -13.00 -10.47
N TYR A 10 8.40 -11.97 -11.25
CA TYR A 10 9.37 -11.06 -11.86
C TYR A 10 9.94 -10.08 -10.83
N ALA A 11 9.64 -10.29 -9.55
CA ALA A 11 10.17 -9.55 -8.43
C ALA A 11 10.08 -10.43 -7.16
N PRO A 12 11.04 -11.35 -6.92
CA PRO A 12 11.01 -12.27 -5.77
C PRO A 12 10.93 -11.55 -4.42
N THR A 13 11.38 -10.29 -4.34
CA THR A 13 11.34 -9.48 -3.12
C THR A 13 10.09 -8.59 -2.99
N LEU A 14 9.20 -8.58 -3.99
CA LEU A 14 8.03 -7.71 -3.98
C LEU A 14 6.98 -8.17 -2.97
N ALA A 15 6.84 -9.48 -2.75
CA ALA A 15 5.89 -10.01 -1.77
C ALA A 15 6.16 -9.42 -0.38
N ALA A 16 7.41 -9.52 0.10
CA ALA A 16 7.83 -8.94 1.38
C ALA A 16 7.68 -7.40 1.40
N ALA A 17 7.96 -6.72 0.29
CA ALA A 17 7.83 -5.26 0.20
C ALA A 17 6.38 -4.79 0.32
N ILE A 18 5.43 -5.47 -0.34
CA ILE A 18 3.99 -5.16 -0.27
C ILE A 18 3.43 -5.44 1.12
N LEU A 19 3.81 -6.56 1.73
CA LEU A 19 3.42 -6.88 3.10
C LEU A 19 3.90 -5.79 4.07
N ARG A 20 5.17 -5.37 3.95
CA ARG A 20 5.72 -4.27 4.72
C ARG A 20 5.00 -2.95 4.45
N LEU A 21 4.68 -2.64 3.20
CA LEU A 21 3.95 -1.41 2.85
C LEU A 21 2.57 -1.36 3.53
N HIS A 22 1.83 -2.48 3.55
CA HIS A 22 0.54 -2.55 4.25
C HIS A 22 0.70 -2.42 5.77
N PHE A 23 1.75 -3.01 6.36
CA PHE A 23 2.05 -2.81 7.78
C PHE A 23 2.33 -1.34 8.11
N HIS A 24 3.15 -0.67 7.31
CA HIS A 24 3.46 0.75 7.52
C HIS A 24 2.25 1.67 7.31
N ASP A 25 1.32 1.30 6.43
CA ASP A 25 0.02 1.97 6.29
C ASP A 25 -0.77 1.86 7.60
N CYS A 26 -0.99 0.65 8.09
CA CYS A 26 -1.84 0.42 9.25
C CYS A 26 -1.33 1.03 10.56
N PHE A 27 -0.03 1.27 10.70
CA PHE A 27 0.57 1.79 11.93
C PHE A 27 0.57 3.31 12.05
N VAL A 28 0.21 4.03 10.98
CA VAL A 28 0.10 5.49 10.99
C VAL A 28 -1.33 5.85 10.62
N ARG A 29 -2.10 6.37 11.59
CA ARG A 29 -3.53 6.71 11.42
C ARG A 29 -4.47 5.57 11.04
N GLY A 30 -3.99 4.32 11.01
CA GLY A 30 -4.77 3.15 10.62
C GLY A 30 -4.63 2.83 9.14
N CYS A 31 -5.24 1.73 8.68
CA CYS A 31 -5.08 1.28 7.30
C CYS A 31 -5.95 2.13 6.34
N ASP A 32 -5.50 3.33 5.99
CA ASP A 32 -6.24 4.28 5.15
C ASP A 32 -5.50 4.67 3.86
N ALA A 33 -4.41 3.99 3.50
CA ALA A 33 -3.58 4.30 2.34
C ALA A 33 -2.92 5.69 2.35
N SER A 34 -2.87 6.39 3.48
CA SER A 34 -2.16 7.67 3.62
C SER A 34 -0.68 7.56 3.26
N VAL A 35 -0.06 6.40 3.47
CA VAL A 35 1.34 6.12 3.11
C VAL A 35 1.60 6.21 1.60
N LEU A 36 0.57 6.07 0.77
CA LEU A 36 0.68 6.16 -0.70
C LEU A 36 0.71 7.59 -1.22
N LEU A 37 0.29 8.57 -0.40
CA LEU A 37 0.30 9.97 -0.77
C LEU A 37 1.74 10.49 -0.90
N SER A 38 1.96 11.36 -1.88
CA SER A 38 3.26 11.97 -2.14
C SER A 38 3.34 13.35 -1.48
N SER A 39 4.55 13.76 -1.11
CA SER A 39 4.80 15.11 -0.59
C SER A 39 4.30 16.17 -1.57
N THR A 40 3.71 17.22 -1.04
CA THR A 40 3.21 18.35 -1.82
C THR A 40 4.07 19.58 -1.57
N HIS A 41 4.41 20.27 -2.65
CA HIS A 41 5.12 21.54 -2.63
C HIS A 41 4.30 22.55 -3.42
N GLY A 42 3.89 23.66 -2.81
CA GLY A 42 3.14 24.67 -3.54
C GLY A 42 2.56 25.78 -2.68
N VAL A 43 1.59 26.49 -3.26
CA VAL A 43 1.00 27.74 -2.73
C VAL A 43 0.29 27.53 -1.39
N GLY A 44 -0.16 26.31 -1.08
CA GLY A 44 -0.76 25.93 0.20
C GLY A 44 0.24 25.50 1.28
N GLY A 45 1.54 25.64 1.02
CA GLY A 45 2.62 25.20 1.91
C GLY A 45 3.33 23.94 1.43
N ASN A 46 4.30 23.52 2.22
CA ASN A 46 5.04 22.26 2.03
C ASN A 46 4.52 21.24 3.02
N ASN A 47 4.00 20.11 2.53
CA ASN A 47 3.67 18.96 3.35
C ASN A 47 4.59 17.79 2.99
N MET A 48 5.34 17.31 3.99
CA MET A 48 6.15 16.11 3.85
C MET A 48 5.28 14.90 4.18
N ALA A 49 4.98 14.07 3.18
CA ALA A 49 4.16 12.89 3.32
C ALA A 49 4.88 11.77 4.08
N GLU A 50 4.11 10.83 4.63
CA GLU A 50 4.61 9.67 5.36
C GLU A 50 5.66 8.90 4.57
N ARG A 51 5.49 8.77 3.25
CA ARG A 51 6.42 8.09 2.35
C ARG A 51 7.86 8.61 2.47
N ASP A 52 8.04 9.89 2.80
CA ASP A 52 9.35 10.54 2.88
C ASP A 52 9.93 10.55 4.31
N ALA A 53 9.16 10.05 5.29
CA ALA A 53 9.64 9.87 6.65
C ALA A 53 10.80 8.87 6.71
N PRO A 54 11.77 9.04 7.64
CA PRO A 54 12.97 8.19 7.69
C PRO A 54 12.69 6.67 7.67
N PRO A 55 11.72 6.11 8.42
CA PRO A 55 11.42 4.67 8.38
C PRO A 55 10.87 4.19 7.03
N ASN A 56 10.25 5.11 6.28
CA ASN A 56 9.48 4.83 5.07
C ASN A 56 10.27 5.00 3.78
N ARG A 57 11.44 5.66 3.81
CA ARG A 57 12.31 5.85 2.63
C ARG A 57 12.74 4.55 1.95
N SER A 58 12.72 3.44 2.69
CA SER A 58 13.05 2.10 2.19
C SER A 58 11.83 1.29 1.73
N LEU A 59 10.61 1.83 1.84
CA LEU A 59 9.41 1.19 1.33
C LEU A 59 9.45 1.11 -0.19
N ARG A 60 8.87 0.03 -0.73
CA ARG A 60 8.82 -0.27 -2.16
C ARG A 60 7.44 -0.84 -2.49
N GLY A 61 7.09 -0.85 -3.78
CA GLY A 61 5.83 -1.42 -4.27
C GLY A 61 4.76 -0.41 -4.67
N PHE A 62 4.98 0.90 -4.46
CA PHE A 62 4.07 1.97 -4.86
C PHE A 62 3.59 1.88 -6.32
N VAL A 63 4.51 1.63 -7.26
CA VAL A 63 4.18 1.48 -8.70
C VAL A 63 3.30 0.24 -8.96
N SER A 64 3.53 -0.84 -8.21
CA SER A 64 2.70 -2.04 -8.30
C SER A 64 1.28 -1.77 -7.84
N VAL A 65 1.11 -1.06 -6.72
CA VAL A 65 -0.20 -0.63 -6.20
C VAL A 65 -0.90 0.27 -7.23
N GLN A 66 -0.20 1.26 -7.79
CA GLN A 66 -0.74 2.14 -8.82
C GLN A 66 -1.21 1.38 -10.07
N ARG A 67 -0.45 0.36 -10.51
CA ARG A 67 -0.82 -0.49 -11.65
C ARG A 67 -2.05 -1.36 -11.37
N VAL A 68 -2.20 -1.85 -10.14
CA VAL A 68 -3.41 -2.58 -9.72
C VAL A 68 -4.60 -1.61 -9.69
N LYS A 69 -4.43 -0.44 -9.07
CA LYS A 69 -5.46 0.60 -9.03
C LYS A 69 -5.92 1.02 -10.42
N SER A 70 -5.01 1.26 -11.37
CA SER A 70 -5.40 1.68 -12.73
C SER A 70 -6.21 0.61 -13.47
N ARG A 71 -5.88 -0.67 -13.29
CA ARG A 71 -6.66 -1.78 -13.84
C ARG A 71 -8.04 -1.90 -13.20
N LEU A 72 -8.12 -1.70 -11.88
CA LEU A 72 -9.39 -1.71 -11.16
C LEU A 72 -10.26 -0.53 -11.58
N GLU A 73 -9.71 0.68 -11.68
CA GLU A 73 -10.46 1.85 -12.14
C GLU A 73 -10.99 1.71 -13.57
N ALA A 74 -10.27 0.99 -14.45
CA ALA A 74 -10.76 0.69 -15.79
C ALA A 74 -11.94 -0.30 -15.80
N ALA A 75 -12.04 -1.18 -14.79
CA ALA A 75 -13.07 -2.21 -14.70
C ALA A 75 -14.26 -1.80 -13.82
N CYS A 76 -14.00 -1.10 -12.72
CA CYS A 76 -14.94 -0.63 -11.72
C CYS A 76 -14.52 0.75 -11.19
N PRO A 77 -14.87 1.83 -11.93
CA PRO A 77 -14.50 3.20 -11.58
C PRO A 77 -14.91 3.57 -10.15
N SER A 78 -14.01 4.21 -9.41
CA SER A 78 -14.23 4.79 -8.08
C SER A 78 -14.88 3.84 -7.07
N THR A 79 -14.63 2.54 -7.20
CA THR A 79 -15.29 1.51 -6.38
C THR A 79 -14.35 0.94 -5.31
N VAL A 80 -13.13 0.57 -5.69
CA VAL A 80 -12.17 -0.09 -4.76
C VAL A 80 -11.21 0.94 -4.20
N SER A 81 -11.14 1.09 -2.88
CA SER A 81 -10.21 2.00 -2.21
C SER A 81 -8.76 1.53 -2.35
N CYS A 82 -7.80 2.45 -2.33
CA CYS A 82 -6.38 2.12 -2.25
C CYS A 82 -6.05 1.36 -0.95
N ALA A 83 -6.73 1.67 0.14
CA ALA A 83 -6.59 0.97 1.42
C ALA A 83 -6.93 -0.52 1.31
N ASP A 84 -8.05 -0.86 0.66
CA ASP A 84 -8.41 -2.26 0.43
C ASP A 84 -7.49 -2.94 -0.60
N ILE A 85 -6.98 -2.20 -1.58
CA ILE A 85 -5.95 -2.73 -2.50
C ILE A 85 -4.71 -3.15 -1.73
N LEU A 86 -4.21 -2.34 -0.78
CA LEU A 86 -3.05 -2.71 0.04
C LEU A 86 -3.31 -3.98 0.84
N ALA A 87 -4.48 -4.08 1.49
CA ALA A 87 -4.84 -5.25 2.28
C ALA A 87 -4.94 -6.53 1.43
N LEU A 88 -5.59 -6.45 0.26
CA LEU A 88 -5.70 -7.57 -0.68
C LEU A 88 -4.34 -7.97 -1.26
N MET A 89 -3.54 -6.98 -1.69
CA MET A 89 -2.21 -7.22 -2.23
C MET A 89 -1.28 -7.84 -1.17
N ALA A 90 -1.39 -7.45 0.10
CA ALA A 90 -0.62 -8.06 1.19
C ALA A 90 -1.00 -9.53 1.43
N ARG A 91 -2.30 -9.85 1.41
CA ARG A 91 -2.77 -11.25 1.49
C ARG A 91 -2.28 -12.08 0.30
N ASP A 92 -2.45 -11.56 -0.91
CA ASP A 92 -2.01 -12.24 -2.14
C ASP A 92 -0.48 -12.42 -2.15
N ALA A 93 0.28 -11.44 -1.65
CA ALA A 93 1.72 -11.55 -1.49
C ALA A 93 2.12 -12.70 -0.56
N VAL A 94 1.45 -12.87 0.58
CA VAL A 94 1.70 -13.99 1.50
C VAL A 94 1.33 -15.32 0.85
N LEU A 95 0.18 -15.41 0.17
CA LEU A 95 -0.22 -16.62 -0.53
C LEU A 95 0.79 -17.03 -1.61
N LEU A 96 1.23 -16.07 -2.44
CA LEU A 96 2.23 -16.31 -3.49
C LEU A 96 3.61 -16.69 -2.92
N ALA A 97 3.91 -16.29 -1.70
CA ALA A 97 5.09 -16.71 -0.95
C ALA A 97 4.91 -18.07 -0.25
N SER A 98 3.89 -18.85 -0.63
CA SER A 98 3.53 -20.15 -0.01
C SER A 98 3.08 -20.06 1.46
N GLY A 99 2.62 -18.89 1.88
CA GLY A 99 1.95 -18.68 3.17
C GLY A 99 0.46 -19.03 3.15
N PRO A 100 -0.24 -18.85 4.28
CA PRO A 100 -1.66 -19.18 4.39
C PRO A 100 -2.54 -18.23 3.58
N TYR A 101 -3.73 -18.71 3.23
CA TYR A 101 -4.82 -17.88 2.73
C TYR A 101 -5.74 -17.46 3.87
N TRP A 102 -6.26 -16.24 3.81
CA TRP A 102 -7.38 -15.81 4.64
C TRP A 102 -8.30 -14.87 3.84
N PRO A 103 -9.61 -14.81 4.19
CA PRO A 103 -10.50 -13.78 3.68
C PRO A 103 -10.13 -12.42 4.30
N VAL A 104 -9.91 -11.42 3.45
CA VAL A 104 -9.62 -10.05 3.90
C VAL A 104 -10.96 -9.31 4.07
N PRO A 105 -11.29 -8.79 5.25
CA PRO A 105 -12.45 -7.91 5.39
C PRO A 105 -12.19 -6.61 4.60
N LEU A 106 -13.17 -6.19 3.81
CA LEU A 106 -13.10 -5.02 2.93
C LEU A 106 -14.08 -3.93 3.38
N GLY A 107 -13.98 -2.75 2.78
CA GLY A 107 -14.80 -1.58 3.08
C GLY A 107 -14.00 -0.41 3.66
N ARG A 108 -12.66 -0.47 3.66
CA ARG A 108 -11.82 0.66 4.08
C ARG A 108 -11.97 1.82 3.11
N ARG A 109 -11.74 3.04 3.58
CA ARG A 109 -11.75 4.27 2.77
C ARG A 109 -10.39 4.94 2.81
N ASP A 110 -10.06 5.62 1.72
CA ASP A 110 -8.77 6.29 1.57
C ASP A 110 -8.70 7.56 2.44
N GLY A 111 -7.62 7.66 3.21
CA GLY A 111 -7.21 8.81 4.00
C GLY A 111 -6.78 9.97 3.10
N ARG A 112 -6.88 11.18 3.66
CA ARG A 112 -6.58 12.44 2.95
C ARG A 112 -5.44 13.23 3.57
N VAL A 113 -4.85 12.71 4.64
CA VAL A 113 -3.79 13.34 5.42
C VAL A 113 -2.64 12.36 5.47
N SER A 114 -1.44 12.82 5.14
CA SER A 114 -0.20 12.04 5.22
C SER A 114 0.87 12.97 5.75
N CYS A 115 1.42 12.65 6.92
CA CYS A 115 2.35 13.51 7.64
C CYS A 115 3.56 12.70 8.12
N ALA A 116 4.75 13.04 7.63
CA ALA A 116 5.98 12.38 8.03
C ALA A 116 6.29 12.47 9.54
N ALA A 117 5.83 13.53 10.21
CA ALA A 117 6.01 13.67 11.66
C ALA A 117 5.20 12.64 12.46
N GLU A 118 4.03 12.22 11.97
CA GLU A 118 3.21 11.19 12.63
C GLU A 118 3.86 9.82 12.56
N VAL A 119 4.61 9.51 11.48
CA VAL A 119 5.41 8.28 11.37
C VAL A 119 6.45 8.19 12.49
N MET A 120 6.99 9.33 12.93
CA MET A 120 8.02 9.42 13.97
C MET A 120 7.43 9.52 15.38
N SER A 121 6.10 9.49 15.53
CA SER A 121 5.47 9.53 16.85
C SER A 121 5.86 8.31 17.68
N PRO A 122 6.16 8.45 18.98
CA PRO A 122 6.49 7.31 19.85
C PRO A 122 5.41 6.23 19.88
N SER A 123 4.15 6.59 19.61
CA SER A 123 3.04 5.63 19.52
C SER A 123 3.05 4.77 18.26
N ASN A 124 3.79 5.18 17.23
CA ASN A 124 3.77 4.58 15.89
C ASN A 124 5.14 3.96 15.50
N ILE A 125 6.21 4.28 16.25
CA ILE A 125 7.48 3.57 16.20
C ILE A 125 7.33 2.26 16.98
N VAL A 126 7.39 1.15 16.24
CA VAL A 126 7.55 -0.21 16.76
C VAL A 126 9.01 -0.63 16.66
#